data_AF-A0A2D6MHH9-F1
#
_entry.id   AF-A0A2D6MHH9-F1
#
_cell.length_a   1.000
_cell.length_b   1.000
_cell.length_c   1.000
_cell.angle_alpha   90.00
_cell.angle_beta   90.00
_cell.angle_gamma   90.00
#
_symmetry.space_group_name_H-M   'P 1'
#
loop_
_entity.id
_entity.type
_entity.pdbx_description
1 polymer ?
#
loop_
_entity_poly.entity_id
_entity_poly.type
_entity_poly.pdbx_seq_one_letter_code
_entity_poly.pdbx_strand_id
1 'polypeptide(L)'
;MSDTVNYSFSWKSAIAYNAKFAKKNGWYGNIPEKVFDTYPGLVFDAINGTKEEKTEFASTLMAFQVSAGFDKSDQDGKFGRHTWDAMLRMFDPVSDHEDFVYWGGRRFGVDHGEIITWDDSGGLDLHKDGGWRKDKNREVRLVVIHWGGLHPKQCRNVLANRDLSSHFGIGKDGVYQWLDMAHVAFHAGYPNSFSVGIDICEQPERKWADWYAKKGYQKEPVVNTSGRGSKKILSLDPRTASNVQRCVKAICDVTNVPYRFPRGSAGFGDAGPVWHGTFAKSDLKAGKFMGVVGHHHISKKKWDMACWWDEIFGTDSVV
;
A
#
# COMPACT_ATOMS: atom_id res chain seq x y z
N MET A 1 24.68 25.26 -38.07
CA MET A 1 23.29 25.75 -37.98
C MET A 1 22.83 25.43 -36.58
N SER A 2 22.67 26.44 -35.74
CA SER A 2 22.23 26.29 -34.36
C SER A 2 20.71 26.29 -34.31
N ASP A 3 20.10 25.14 -34.07
CA ASP A 3 18.67 25.05 -33.78
C ASP A 3 18.40 25.58 -32.37
N THR A 4 18.30 26.89 -32.25
CA THR A 4 17.70 27.52 -31.06
C THR A 4 16.20 27.27 -31.11
N VAL A 5 15.78 26.13 -30.58
CA VAL A 5 14.37 25.90 -30.24
C VAL A 5 14.00 26.90 -29.15
N ASN A 6 13.29 27.96 -29.54
CA ASN A 6 12.80 28.99 -28.64
C ASN A 6 11.66 28.40 -27.81
N TYR A 7 11.99 27.73 -26.71
CA TYR A 7 11.01 27.32 -25.70
C TYR A 7 10.50 28.60 -25.02
N SER A 8 9.36 29.13 -25.48
CA SER A 8 8.72 30.26 -24.81
C SER A 8 8.07 29.78 -23.51
N PHE A 9 8.80 29.98 -22.41
CA PHE A 9 8.29 29.72 -21.09
C PHE A 9 7.02 30.58 -20.81
N SER A 10 6.01 29.99 -20.17
CA SER A 10 4.72 30.66 -19.91
C SER A 10 4.20 30.36 -18.50
N TRP A 11 4.20 31.38 -17.65
CA TRP A 11 3.60 31.30 -16.30
C TRP A 11 2.14 30.87 -16.33
N LYS A 12 1.37 31.37 -17.30
CA LYS A 12 -0.05 31.00 -17.45
C LYS A 12 -0.21 29.49 -17.70
N SER A 13 0.68 28.91 -18.51
CA SER A 13 0.69 27.48 -18.80
C SER A 13 1.09 26.66 -17.58
N ALA A 14 2.14 27.09 -16.86
CA ALA A 14 2.61 26.43 -15.64
C ALA A 14 1.53 26.42 -14.54
N ILE A 15 0.92 27.57 -14.26
CA ILE A 15 -0.16 27.72 -13.28
C ILE A 15 -1.35 26.82 -13.63
N ALA A 16 -1.80 26.85 -14.90
CA ALA A 16 -2.92 26.03 -15.34
C ALA A 16 -2.60 24.53 -15.25
N TYR A 17 -1.36 24.14 -15.57
CA TYR A 17 -0.90 22.77 -15.40
C TYR A 17 -0.90 22.38 -13.93
N ASN A 18 -0.30 23.18 -13.05
CA ASN A 18 -0.17 22.89 -11.62
C ASN A 18 -1.54 22.73 -10.96
N ALA A 19 -2.48 23.65 -11.21
CA ALA A 19 -3.84 23.53 -10.70
C ALA A 19 -4.53 22.23 -11.16
N LYS A 20 -4.42 21.90 -12.44
CA LYS A 20 -5.01 20.68 -13.01
C LYS A 20 -4.34 19.41 -12.50
N PHE A 21 -3.02 19.42 -12.42
CA PHE A 21 -2.19 18.26 -12.16
C PHE A 21 -2.08 17.95 -10.67
N ALA A 22 -1.99 18.98 -9.82
CA ALA A 22 -2.16 18.87 -8.37
C ALA A 22 -3.51 18.23 -8.04
N LYS A 23 -4.60 18.74 -8.63
CA LYS A 23 -5.94 18.14 -8.50
C LYS A 23 -6.00 16.72 -9.06
N LYS A 24 -5.21 16.38 -10.08
CA LYS A 24 -5.22 15.05 -10.72
C LYS A 24 -4.50 13.99 -9.88
N ASN A 25 -3.36 14.29 -9.29
CA ASN A 25 -2.48 13.28 -8.69
C ASN A 25 -2.39 13.34 -7.16
N GLY A 26 -2.90 14.39 -6.52
CA GLY A 26 -2.90 14.51 -5.05
C GLY A 26 -1.54 14.84 -4.44
N TRP A 27 -0.50 15.06 -5.25
CA TRP A 27 0.86 15.31 -4.75
C TRP A 27 1.03 16.61 -3.97
N TYR A 28 0.19 17.61 -4.23
CA TYR A 28 0.27 18.90 -3.54
C TYR A 28 0.14 18.75 -2.02
N GLY A 29 -0.81 17.93 -1.54
CA GLY A 29 -0.96 17.63 -0.11
C GLY A 29 0.05 16.63 0.45
N ASN A 30 1.01 16.18 -0.36
CA ASN A 30 1.99 15.17 0.01
C ASN A 30 3.45 15.63 -0.19
N ILE A 31 3.67 16.91 -0.57
CA ILE A 31 5.02 17.48 -0.67
C ILE A 31 5.74 17.27 0.66
N PRO A 32 6.96 16.68 0.67
CA PRO A 32 7.70 16.47 1.92
C PRO A 32 7.90 17.79 2.67
N GLU A 33 7.63 17.81 3.97
CA GLU A 33 7.64 19.06 4.76
C GLU A 33 8.97 19.81 4.69
N LYS A 34 10.09 19.09 4.67
CA LYS A 34 11.45 19.64 4.53
C LYS A 34 11.67 20.45 3.25
N VAL A 35 10.85 20.21 2.22
CA VAL A 35 10.90 21.01 0.98
C VAL A 35 10.54 22.46 1.30
N PHE A 36 9.58 22.71 2.18
CA PHE A 36 9.11 24.07 2.50
C PHE A 36 10.17 24.91 3.22
N ASP A 37 11.10 24.28 3.94
CA ASP A 37 12.22 24.98 4.58
C ASP A 37 13.17 25.60 3.55
N THR A 38 13.35 24.93 2.41
CA THR A 38 14.24 25.40 1.32
C THR A 38 13.48 26.20 0.26
N TYR A 39 12.22 25.83 0.03
CA TYR A 39 11.34 26.35 -1.02
C TYR A 39 9.99 26.77 -0.44
N PRO A 40 9.94 27.84 0.38
CA PRO A 40 8.75 28.21 1.13
C PRO A 40 7.55 28.57 0.24
N GLY A 41 7.79 29.06 -0.99
CA GLY A 41 6.72 29.35 -1.95
C GLY A 41 5.93 28.11 -2.41
N LEU A 42 6.41 26.89 -2.12
CA LEU A 42 5.65 25.66 -2.39
C LEU A 42 4.51 25.41 -1.39
N VAL A 43 4.43 26.17 -0.31
CA VAL A 43 3.31 26.09 0.66
C VAL A 43 1.99 26.67 0.11
N PHE A 44 2.06 27.45 -0.97
CA PHE A 44 0.94 28.19 -1.54
C PHE A 44 0.02 27.32 -2.40
N ASP A 45 -1.30 27.45 -2.18
CA ASP A 45 -2.32 26.59 -2.84
C ASP A 45 -2.37 26.79 -4.36
N ALA A 46 -1.75 25.85 -5.08
CA ALA A 46 -1.74 25.83 -6.54
C ALA A 46 -3.13 25.67 -7.17
N ILE A 47 -4.14 25.24 -6.41
CA ILE A 47 -5.52 24.97 -6.86
C ILE A 47 -6.43 26.16 -6.53
N ASN A 48 -6.57 26.52 -5.25
CA ASN A 48 -7.54 27.54 -4.80
C ASN A 48 -6.91 28.88 -4.40
N GLY A 49 -5.57 28.98 -4.41
CA GLY A 49 -4.88 30.23 -4.09
C GLY A 49 -5.21 31.36 -5.07
N THR A 50 -4.86 32.58 -4.65
CA THR A 50 -4.83 33.80 -5.45
C THR A 50 -3.92 33.63 -6.67
N LYS A 51 -4.01 34.57 -7.62
CA LYS A 51 -3.14 34.54 -8.81
C LYS A 51 -1.67 34.70 -8.41
N GLU A 52 -1.42 35.52 -7.42
CA GLU A 52 -0.11 35.83 -6.85
C GLU A 52 0.49 34.57 -6.21
N GLU A 53 -0.25 33.92 -5.32
CA GLU A 53 0.14 32.64 -4.68
C GLU A 53 0.43 31.54 -5.71
N LYS A 54 -0.42 31.40 -6.74
CA LYS A 54 -0.22 30.42 -7.82
C LYS A 54 1.03 30.72 -8.65
N THR A 55 1.31 32.00 -8.87
CA THR A 55 2.51 32.43 -9.60
C THR A 55 3.75 32.13 -8.77
N GLU A 56 3.70 32.39 -7.47
CA GLU A 56 4.78 32.11 -6.53
C GLU A 56 5.07 30.62 -6.38
N PHE A 57 4.03 29.78 -6.35
CA PHE A 57 4.17 28.34 -6.38
C PHE A 57 4.90 27.88 -7.67
N ALA A 58 4.48 28.37 -8.84
CA ALA A 58 5.09 28.01 -10.11
C ALA A 58 6.54 28.52 -10.24
N SER A 59 6.84 29.72 -9.75
CA SER A 59 8.19 30.28 -9.78
C SER A 59 9.13 29.52 -8.86
N THR A 60 8.64 29.14 -7.67
CA THR A 60 9.39 28.33 -6.73
C THR A 60 9.67 26.93 -7.28
N LEU A 61 8.71 26.30 -7.98
CA LEU A 61 8.96 25.04 -8.68
C LEU A 61 10.04 25.13 -9.74
N MET A 62 10.08 26.24 -10.49
CA MET A 62 11.14 26.46 -11.46
C MET A 62 12.50 26.63 -10.78
N ALA A 63 12.56 27.38 -9.68
CA ALA A 63 13.79 27.51 -8.89
C ALA A 63 14.26 26.13 -8.38
N PHE A 64 13.34 25.30 -7.92
CA PHE A 64 13.62 23.91 -7.56
C PHE A 64 14.17 23.11 -8.77
N GLN A 65 13.50 23.13 -9.93
CA GLN A 65 13.95 22.42 -11.14
C GLN A 65 15.37 22.82 -11.56
N VAL A 66 15.68 24.13 -11.51
CA VAL A 66 17.03 24.65 -11.75
C VAL A 66 18.02 24.07 -10.75
N SER A 67 17.72 24.12 -9.46
CA SER A 67 18.60 23.60 -8.40
C SER A 67 18.81 22.09 -8.48
N ALA A 68 17.80 21.36 -8.95
CA ALA A 68 17.79 19.91 -9.09
C ALA A 68 18.49 19.44 -10.38
N GLY A 69 19.04 20.37 -11.18
CA GLY A 69 19.84 20.06 -12.36
C GLY A 69 19.02 19.65 -13.59
N PHE A 70 17.76 20.09 -13.69
CA PHE A 70 16.93 19.79 -14.85
C PHE A 70 17.50 20.47 -16.10
N ASP A 71 17.34 19.85 -17.26
CA ASP A 71 17.64 20.49 -18.55
C ASP A 71 16.81 21.76 -18.73
N LYS A 72 17.34 22.76 -19.45
CA LYS A 72 16.67 24.05 -19.66
C LYS A 72 15.25 23.91 -20.24
N SER A 73 14.98 22.87 -21.03
CA SER A 73 13.65 22.60 -21.60
C SER A 73 12.64 22.08 -20.58
N ASP A 74 13.11 21.51 -19.47
CA ASP A 74 12.30 20.92 -18.40
C ASP A 74 12.20 21.84 -17.17
N GLN A 75 12.88 22.99 -17.19
CA GLN A 75 12.70 24.09 -16.25
C GLN A 75 11.47 24.91 -16.68
N ASP A 76 10.29 24.40 -16.38
CA ASP A 76 9.02 24.92 -16.89
C ASP A 76 8.01 25.30 -15.79
N GLY A 77 8.44 25.29 -14.53
CA GLY A 77 7.61 25.59 -13.36
C GLY A 77 6.43 24.65 -13.18
N LYS A 78 6.40 23.50 -13.90
CA LYS A 78 5.32 22.52 -13.81
C LYS A 78 5.64 21.44 -12.79
N PHE A 79 4.65 21.12 -11.96
CA PHE A 79 4.75 20.05 -10.97
C PHE A 79 4.43 18.69 -11.58
N GLY A 80 5.20 18.29 -12.58
CA GLY A 80 5.06 17.01 -13.26
C GLY A 80 5.72 15.84 -12.51
N ARG A 81 5.60 14.64 -13.07
CA ARG A 81 6.19 13.41 -12.47
C ARG A 81 7.69 13.53 -12.25
N HIS A 82 8.40 14.10 -13.22
CA HIS A 82 9.84 14.27 -13.12
C HIS A 82 10.22 15.19 -11.94
N THR A 83 9.52 16.32 -11.80
CA THR A 83 9.68 17.27 -10.69
C THR A 83 9.38 16.61 -9.34
N TRP A 84 8.31 15.82 -9.26
CA TRP A 84 7.95 15.06 -8.05
C TRP A 84 9.02 14.04 -7.66
N ASP A 85 9.45 13.20 -8.60
CA ASP A 85 10.46 12.17 -8.33
C ASP A 85 11.80 12.79 -7.90
N ALA A 86 12.19 13.92 -8.51
CA ALA A 86 13.38 14.66 -8.09
C ALA A 86 13.24 15.23 -6.68
N MET A 87 12.05 15.75 -6.35
CA MET A 87 11.78 16.34 -5.03
C MET A 87 11.85 15.27 -3.93
N LEU A 88 11.27 14.09 -4.17
CA LEU A 88 11.38 12.96 -3.26
C LEU A 88 12.84 12.53 -3.07
N ARG A 89 13.62 12.40 -4.15
CA ARG A 89 15.04 12.05 -4.06
C ARG A 89 15.87 13.02 -3.22
N MET A 90 15.55 14.32 -3.29
CA MET A 90 16.33 15.35 -2.58
C MET A 90 15.89 15.56 -1.13
N PHE A 91 14.58 15.51 -0.86
CA PHE A 91 14.02 15.96 0.42
C PHE A 91 13.40 14.84 1.27
N ASP A 92 13.17 13.69 0.66
CA ASP A 92 12.64 12.50 1.32
C ASP A 92 13.38 11.23 0.84
N PRO A 93 14.73 11.23 0.88
CA PRO A 93 15.47 10.07 0.45
C PRO A 93 15.21 8.94 1.43
N VAL A 94 14.74 7.81 0.90
CA VAL A 94 14.90 6.52 1.55
C VAL A 94 16.15 5.90 0.95
N SER A 95 17.07 5.41 1.78
CA SER A 95 18.28 4.78 1.28
C SER A 95 17.93 3.58 0.40
N ASP A 96 18.67 3.35 -0.69
CA ASP A 96 18.52 2.12 -1.48
C ASP A 96 18.90 0.85 -0.69
N HIS A 97 19.43 1.01 0.54
CA HIS A 97 19.74 -0.07 1.47
C HIS A 97 18.66 -0.27 2.56
N GLU A 98 17.64 0.59 2.61
CA GLU A 98 16.53 0.49 3.56
C GLU A 98 15.31 -0.11 2.87
N ASP A 99 14.54 -0.95 3.57
CA ASP A 99 13.25 -1.37 3.05
C ASP A 99 12.27 -0.20 3.04
N PHE A 100 11.42 -0.17 2.01
CA PHE A 100 10.34 0.80 1.92
C PHE A 100 9.07 0.21 1.33
N VAL A 101 7.97 0.91 1.58
CA VAL A 101 6.71 0.71 0.87
C VAL A 101 6.30 1.99 0.15
N TYR A 102 5.60 1.82 -0.95
CA TYR A 102 5.00 2.91 -1.69
C TYR A 102 3.60 3.25 -1.20
N TRP A 103 3.38 4.54 -0.99
CA TRP A 103 2.05 5.11 -0.84
C TRP A 103 1.96 6.47 -1.55
N GLY A 104 1.08 6.57 -2.55
CA GLY A 104 0.87 7.83 -3.28
C GLY A 104 2.05 8.22 -4.16
N GLY A 105 2.86 7.25 -4.59
CA GLY A 105 4.10 7.45 -5.32
C GLY A 105 5.27 7.95 -4.45
N ARG A 106 5.12 7.98 -3.13
CA ARG A 106 6.18 8.29 -2.16
C ARG A 106 6.68 6.99 -1.52
N ARG A 107 7.99 6.88 -1.28
CA ARG A 107 8.61 5.79 -0.54
C ARG A 107 8.57 6.11 0.95
N PHE A 108 8.12 5.17 1.76
CA PHE A 108 8.15 5.27 3.22
C PHE A 108 9.07 4.18 3.74
N GLY A 109 10.18 4.57 4.37
CA GLY A 109 11.10 3.65 5.00
C GLY A 109 10.39 2.84 6.10
N VAL A 110 10.67 1.55 6.17
CA VAL A 110 10.06 0.63 7.14
C VAL A 110 11.12 -0.32 7.68
N ASP A 111 11.01 -0.66 8.97
CA ASP A 111 11.85 -1.70 9.58
C ASP A 111 11.17 -3.06 9.36
N HIS A 112 11.41 -3.66 8.19
CA HIS A 112 10.93 -5.01 7.89
C HIS A 112 12.09 -5.99 7.84
N GLY A 113 12.98 -5.87 6.86
CA GLY A 113 14.14 -6.72 6.60
C GLY A 113 14.14 -7.37 5.22
N GLU A 114 13.02 -7.36 4.47
CA GLU A 114 12.93 -7.86 3.07
C GLU A 114 11.60 -7.47 2.37
N ILE A 115 11.48 -6.24 1.87
CA ILE A 115 10.38 -5.82 0.98
C ILE A 115 10.90 -5.63 -0.45
N ILE A 116 10.27 -6.32 -1.40
CA ILE A 116 10.54 -6.20 -2.84
C ILE A 116 9.38 -5.44 -3.48
N THR A 117 9.65 -4.24 -4.02
CA THR A 117 8.65 -3.44 -4.72
C THR A 117 8.61 -3.76 -6.22
N TRP A 118 7.61 -3.26 -6.93
CA TRP A 118 7.42 -3.57 -8.35
C TRP A 118 8.50 -3.01 -9.28
N ASP A 119 9.26 -2.00 -8.82
CA ASP A 119 10.37 -1.37 -9.53
C ASP A 119 11.73 -1.98 -9.17
N ASP A 120 11.80 -2.89 -8.20
CA ASP A 120 13.01 -3.63 -7.87
C ASP A 120 13.30 -4.75 -8.88
N SER A 121 14.56 -5.19 -8.89
CA SER A 121 14.95 -6.40 -9.61
C SER A 121 14.21 -7.61 -9.05
N GLY A 122 13.43 -8.30 -9.88
CA GLY A 122 12.59 -9.42 -9.44
C GLY A 122 11.24 -8.99 -8.84
N GLY A 123 10.95 -7.68 -8.84
CA GLY A 123 9.67 -7.11 -8.49
C GLY A 123 8.51 -7.65 -9.32
N LEU A 124 7.32 -7.60 -8.73
CA LEU A 124 6.07 -8.00 -9.37
C LEU A 124 5.20 -6.75 -9.55
N ASP A 125 4.69 -6.48 -10.75
CA ASP A 125 3.92 -5.25 -11.03
C ASP A 125 2.48 -5.59 -11.40
N LEU A 126 1.47 -5.11 -10.66
CA LEU A 126 0.04 -5.24 -11.00
C LEU A 126 -0.56 -3.98 -11.63
N HIS A 127 0.20 -2.89 -11.80
CA HIS A 127 -0.33 -1.65 -12.38
C HIS A 127 -0.81 -1.84 -13.83
N LYS A 128 -0.29 -2.86 -14.53
CA LYS A 128 -0.59 -3.14 -15.94
C LYS A 128 -1.78 -4.09 -16.15
N ASP A 129 -2.23 -4.79 -15.11
CA ASP A 129 -3.12 -5.96 -15.25
C ASP A 129 -4.58 -5.68 -14.86
N GLY A 130 -4.97 -4.40 -14.72
CA GLY A 130 -6.34 -4.04 -14.31
C GLY A 130 -6.67 -4.44 -12.87
N GLY A 131 -7.96 -4.49 -12.52
CA GLY A 131 -8.40 -4.90 -11.18
C GLY A 131 -8.13 -3.90 -10.05
N TRP A 132 -7.89 -2.63 -10.38
CA TRP A 132 -7.75 -1.54 -9.41
C TRP A 132 -8.27 -0.22 -10.01
N ARG A 133 -8.44 0.81 -9.19
CA ARG A 133 -8.72 2.19 -9.64
C ARG A 133 -8.03 3.23 -8.78
N LYS A 134 -7.94 4.46 -9.28
CA LYS A 134 -7.49 5.61 -8.48
C LYS A 134 -8.64 6.17 -7.65
N ASP A 135 -8.36 6.55 -6.41
CA ASP A 135 -9.26 7.34 -5.57
C ASP A 135 -8.42 8.32 -4.75
N LYS A 136 -8.68 9.62 -4.93
CA LYS A 136 -7.84 10.69 -4.37
C LYS A 136 -8.23 11.06 -2.96
N ASN A 137 -9.46 10.70 -2.56
CA ASN A 137 -10.00 10.99 -1.24
C ASN A 137 -10.03 9.70 -0.41
N ARG A 138 -9.15 8.77 -0.75
CA ARG A 138 -9.08 7.45 -0.11
C ARG A 138 -8.56 7.60 1.31
N GLU A 139 -9.43 7.40 2.26
CA GLU A 139 -9.06 7.22 3.66
C GLU A 139 -8.91 5.72 3.95
N VAL A 140 -7.67 5.27 4.18
CA VAL A 140 -7.40 3.88 4.55
C VAL A 140 -7.71 3.71 6.04
N ARG A 141 -8.60 2.80 6.36
CA ARG A 141 -9.05 2.52 7.74
C ARG A 141 -8.87 1.08 8.15
N LEU A 142 -8.65 0.20 7.17
CA LEU A 142 -8.51 -1.24 7.37
C LEU A 142 -7.28 -1.78 6.64
N VAL A 143 -6.65 -2.77 7.26
CA VAL A 143 -5.78 -3.72 6.55
C VAL A 143 -6.53 -5.03 6.45
N VAL A 144 -6.76 -5.54 5.24
CA VAL A 144 -7.52 -6.77 5.00
C VAL A 144 -6.57 -7.88 4.59
N ILE A 145 -6.53 -8.95 5.39
CA ILE A 145 -5.70 -10.10 5.12
C ILE A 145 -6.51 -11.22 4.47
N HIS A 146 -5.95 -11.73 3.38
CA HIS A 146 -6.40 -12.85 2.59
C HIS A 146 -5.34 -13.94 2.58
N TRP A 147 -5.71 -15.15 2.15
CA TRP A 147 -4.73 -16.05 1.55
C TRP A 147 -5.00 -16.17 0.06
N GLY A 148 -3.97 -16.49 -0.73
CA GLY A 148 -4.10 -16.63 -2.18
C GLY A 148 -2.86 -17.26 -2.82
N GLY A 149 -3.05 -18.10 -3.85
CA GLY A 149 -1.91 -18.77 -4.52
C GLY A 149 -1.10 -19.70 -3.59
N LEU A 150 0.02 -20.24 -4.10
CA LEU A 150 0.97 -21.07 -3.34
C LEU A 150 2.33 -20.40 -3.13
N HIS A 151 2.59 -19.30 -3.85
CA HIS A 151 3.74 -18.40 -3.69
C HIS A 151 3.45 -17.05 -4.39
N PRO A 152 4.19 -15.96 -4.08
CA PRO A 152 3.85 -14.60 -4.54
C PRO A 152 3.67 -14.46 -6.05
N LYS A 153 4.61 -14.96 -6.86
CA LYS A 153 4.51 -14.91 -8.33
C LYS A 153 3.27 -15.61 -8.88
N GLN A 154 2.87 -16.76 -8.32
CA GLN A 154 1.63 -17.42 -8.75
C GLN A 154 0.40 -16.64 -8.29
N CYS A 155 0.40 -16.13 -7.05
CA CYS A 155 -0.71 -15.34 -6.52
C CYS A 155 -0.97 -14.10 -7.39
N ARG A 156 0.08 -13.32 -7.68
CA ARG A 156 0.03 -12.17 -8.61
C ARG A 156 -0.57 -12.54 -9.95
N ASN A 157 -0.12 -13.64 -10.57
CA ASN A 157 -0.62 -14.07 -11.87
C ASN A 157 -2.11 -14.47 -11.82
N VAL A 158 -2.56 -15.10 -10.74
CA VAL A 158 -3.98 -15.45 -10.56
C VAL A 158 -4.83 -14.20 -10.39
N LEU A 159 -4.34 -13.19 -9.66
CA LEU A 159 -5.03 -11.91 -9.50
C LEU A 159 -5.17 -11.20 -10.85
N ALA A 160 -4.06 -11.03 -11.57
CA ALA A 160 -4.01 -10.43 -12.90
C ALA A 160 -4.99 -11.10 -13.88
N ASN A 161 -4.96 -12.44 -13.98
CA ASN A 161 -5.82 -13.18 -14.90
C ASN A 161 -7.32 -13.11 -14.57
N ARG A 162 -7.69 -12.55 -13.41
CA ARG A 162 -9.07 -12.46 -12.93
C ARG A 162 -9.57 -11.02 -12.83
N ASP A 163 -8.80 -10.04 -13.31
CA ASP A 163 -9.06 -8.61 -13.12
C ASP A 163 -9.28 -8.26 -11.63
N LEU A 164 -8.49 -8.90 -10.75
CA LEU A 164 -8.45 -8.65 -9.32
C LEU A 164 -7.08 -8.11 -8.92
N SER A 165 -7.00 -7.47 -7.75
CA SER A 165 -5.72 -7.05 -7.20
C SER A 165 -5.77 -6.96 -5.69
N SER A 166 -4.59 -7.04 -5.09
CA SER A 166 -4.26 -6.63 -3.72
C SER A 166 -3.01 -5.75 -3.78
N HIS A 167 -2.52 -5.27 -2.64
CA HIS A 167 -1.31 -4.42 -2.61
C HIS A 167 -0.05 -5.24 -2.36
N PHE A 168 -0.16 -6.29 -1.55
CA PHE A 168 0.96 -7.11 -1.12
C PHE A 168 0.70 -8.61 -1.31
N GLY A 169 1.76 -9.33 -1.66
CA GLY A 169 1.84 -10.78 -1.56
C GLY A 169 2.98 -11.19 -0.64
N ILE A 170 2.69 -12.05 0.34
CA ILE A 170 3.65 -12.44 1.36
C ILE A 170 3.92 -13.94 1.28
N GLY A 171 5.18 -14.33 1.08
CA GLY A 171 5.61 -15.72 1.12
C GLY A 171 6.70 -15.93 2.16
N LYS A 172 7.26 -17.15 2.20
CA LYS A 172 8.36 -17.48 3.12
C LYS A 172 9.67 -16.76 2.80
N ASP A 173 9.84 -16.33 1.55
CA ASP A 173 11.05 -15.70 0.99
C ASP A 173 10.93 -14.15 0.97
N GLY A 174 9.97 -13.58 1.69
CA GLY A 174 9.83 -12.13 1.81
C GLY A 174 8.45 -11.59 1.41
N VAL A 175 8.38 -10.26 1.33
CA VAL A 175 7.17 -9.49 1.03
C VAL A 175 7.31 -8.85 -0.34
N TYR A 176 6.27 -8.97 -1.18
CA TYR A 176 6.19 -8.27 -2.46
C TYR A 176 5.13 -7.18 -2.37
N GLN A 177 5.51 -5.93 -2.60
CA GLN A 177 4.56 -4.87 -2.91
C GLN A 177 4.41 -4.74 -4.42
N TRP A 178 3.25 -5.08 -4.96
CA TRP A 178 3.00 -5.08 -6.41
C TRP A 178 2.03 -4.00 -6.89
N LEU A 179 1.41 -3.28 -5.96
CA LEU A 179 0.49 -2.18 -6.25
C LEU A 179 0.61 -1.09 -5.18
N ASP A 180 0.65 0.17 -5.59
CA ASP A 180 0.71 1.33 -4.69
C ASP A 180 -0.50 1.36 -3.74
N MET A 181 -0.25 1.55 -2.43
CA MET A 181 -1.30 1.64 -1.40
C MET A 181 -2.27 2.82 -1.60
N ALA A 182 -2.00 3.78 -2.48
CA ALA A 182 -2.97 4.81 -2.85
C ALA A 182 -4.05 4.32 -3.82
N HIS A 183 -3.81 3.21 -4.54
CA HIS A 183 -4.80 2.64 -5.43
C HIS A 183 -5.86 1.84 -4.67
N VAL A 184 -7.09 1.88 -5.16
CA VAL A 184 -8.17 1.03 -4.67
C VAL A 184 -8.07 -0.32 -5.37
N ALA A 185 -7.44 -1.29 -4.70
CA ALA A 185 -7.34 -2.67 -5.15
C ALA A 185 -8.68 -3.42 -5.07
N PHE A 186 -8.91 -4.41 -5.95
CA PHE A 186 -10.16 -5.18 -5.99
C PHE A 186 -10.01 -6.55 -5.29
N HIS A 187 -10.01 -6.56 -3.95
CA HIS A 187 -9.74 -7.78 -3.14
C HIS A 187 -10.88 -8.22 -2.20
N ALA A 188 -11.64 -7.29 -1.62
CA ALA A 188 -12.59 -7.55 -0.53
C ALA A 188 -14.03 -7.03 -0.78
N GLY A 189 -14.30 -6.49 -1.97
CA GLY A 189 -15.61 -5.97 -2.34
C GLY A 189 -15.87 -4.58 -1.79
N TYR A 190 -16.82 -4.43 -0.86
CA TYR A 190 -17.21 -3.09 -0.37
C TYR A 190 -16.13 -2.36 0.45
N PRO A 191 -15.19 -3.03 1.16
CA PRO A 191 -14.12 -2.34 1.88
C PRO A 191 -13.00 -1.82 0.98
N ASN A 192 -12.91 -2.26 -0.28
CA ASN A 192 -11.83 -1.92 -1.20
C ASN A 192 -11.45 -0.42 -1.17
N SER A 193 -12.45 0.47 -1.14
CA SER A 193 -12.22 1.92 -1.16
C SER A 193 -11.63 2.51 0.12
N PHE A 194 -11.49 1.74 1.20
CA PHE A 194 -10.93 2.18 2.48
C PHE A 194 -10.01 1.13 3.12
N SER A 195 -9.41 0.22 2.33
CA SER A 195 -8.60 -0.86 2.86
C SER A 195 -7.36 -1.25 2.05
N VAL A 196 -6.23 -1.49 2.71
CA VAL A 196 -5.06 -2.14 2.09
C VAL A 196 -5.23 -3.66 2.15
N GLY A 197 -5.32 -4.32 0.99
CA GLY A 197 -5.34 -5.79 0.87
C GLY A 197 -3.95 -6.44 0.85
N ILE A 198 -3.80 -7.53 1.60
CA ILE A 198 -2.61 -8.40 1.68
C ILE A 198 -3.01 -9.84 1.39
N ASP A 199 -2.26 -10.55 0.54
CA ASP A 199 -2.40 -11.99 0.30
C ASP A 199 -1.24 -12.78 0.92
N ILE A 200 -1.54 -13.61 1.93
CA ILE A 200 -0.65 -14.69 2.33
C ILE A 200 -0.59 -15.70 1.20
N CYS A 201 0.61 -15.87 0.65
CA CYS A 201 0.84 -16.68 -0.53
C CYS A 201 0.97 -18.17 -0.22
N GLU A 202 0.07 -18.68 0.63
CA GLU A 202 -0.03 -20.06 1.04
C GLU A 202 -1.48 -20.52 1.16
N GLN A 203 -1.73 -21.83 1.11
CA GLN A 203 -3.04 -22.44 1.24
C GLN A 203 -3.09 -23.37 2.47
N PRO A 204 -4.21 -23.35 3.21
CA PRO A 204 -4.42 -24.26 4.35
C PRO A 204 -4.83 -25.67 3.93
N GLU A 205 -5.18 -25.90 2.67
CA GLU A 205 -5.67 -27.21 2.21
C GLU A 205 -4.56 -28.25 2.11
N ARG A 206 -4.79 -29.44 2.71
CA ARG A 206 -3.82 -30.55 2.75
C ARG A 206 -3.42 -31.11 1.39
N LYS A 207 -4.21 -30.87 0.33
CA LYS A 207 -3.86 -31.29 -1.04
C LYS A 207 -2.55 -30.67 -1.54
N TRP A 208 -2.07 -29.61 -0.90
CA TRP A 208 -0.82 -28.93 -1.25
C TRP A 208 0.39 -29.34 -0.40
N ALA A 209 0.23 -30.29 0.53
CA ALA A 209 1.29 -30.70 1.46
C ALA A 209 2.58 -31.12 0.73
N ASP A 210 2.48 -31.98 -0.28
CA ASP A 210 3.64 -32.45 -1.05
C ASP A 210 4.34 -31.33 -1.81
N TRP A 211 3.57 -30.37 -2.34
CA TRP A 211 4.12 -29.20 -3.00
C TRP A 211 4.93 -28.35 -2.03
N TYR A 212 4.39 -28.11 -0.83
CA TYR A 212 5.05 -27.34 0.22
C TYR A 212 6.32 -28.02 0.73
N ALA A 213 6.27 -29.33 0.99
CA ALA A 213 7.43 -30.12 1.39
C ALA A 213 8.55 -30.03 0.34
N LYS A 214 8.22 -30.21 -0.95
CA LYS A 214 9.19 -30.08 -2.06
C LYS A 214 9.80 -28.68 -2.17
N LYS A 215 9.09 -27.65 -1.72
CA LYS A 215 9.52 -26.25 -1.74
C LYS A 215 10.17 -25.79 -0.44
N GLY A 216 10.38 -26.70 0.52
CA GLY A 216 11.04 -26.43 1.80
C GLY A 216 10.22 -25.55 2.75
N TYR A 217 8.89 -25.59 2.64
CA TYR A 217 8.00 -24.99 3.63
C TYR A 217 7.89 -25.90 4.87
N GLN A 218 7.78 -25.29 6.04
CA GLN A 218 7.64 -25.94 7.34
C GLN A 218 6.17 -25.92 7.74
N LYS A 219 5.42 -26.92 7.29
CA LYS A 219 3.96 -26.98 7.49
C LYS A 219 3.56 -28.34 8.02
N GLU A 220 2.74 -28.34 9.06
CA GLU A 220 2.26 -29.55 9.71
C GLU A 220 0.75 -29.70 9.59
N PRO A 221 0.20 -30.93 9.52
CA PRO A 221 -1.23 -31.15 9.57
C PRO A 221 -1.80 -30.78 10.96
N VAL A 222 -2.67 -29.78 11.02
CA VAL A 222 -3.30 -29.33 12.28
C VAL A 222 -4.82 -29.40 12.22
N VAL A 223 -5.46 -29.26 13.38
CA VAL A 223 -6.91 -29.14 13.53
C VAL A 223 -7.28 -27.66 13.51
N ASN A 224 -8.21 -27.29 12.63
CA ASN A 224 -8.72 -25.93 12.55
C ASN A 224 -9.77 -25.69 13.65
N THR A 225 -9.43 -24.82 14.60
CA THR A 225 -10.26 -24.47 15.76
C THR A 225 -11.18 -23.27 15.52
N SER A 226 -11.02 -22.53 14.41
CA SER A 226 -11.79 -21.31 14.13
C SER A 226 -13.29 -21.52 13.90
N GLY A 227 -13.72 -22.79 13.76
CA GLY A 227 -15.10 -23.13 13.42
C GLY A 227 -15.49 -22.80 11.97
N ARG A 228 -14.56 -22.33 11.13
CA ARG A 228 -14.81 -21.95 9.72
C ARG A 228 -13.90 -22.69 8.77
N GLY A 229 -14.47 -23.25 7.70
CA GLY A 229 -13.73 -24.01 6.69
C GLY A 229 -13.43 -25.46 7.10
N SER A 230 -12.39 -26.04 6.51
CA SER A 230 -12.02 -27.44 6.73
C SER A 230 -11.52 -27.68 8.15
N LYS A 231 -11.96 -28.76 8.81
CA LYS A 231 -11.48 -29.17 10.15
C LYS A 231 -10.01 -29.59 10.17
N LYS A 232 -9.50 -30.06 9.04
CA LYS A 232 -8.15 -30.58 8.85
C LYS A 232 -7.43 -29.70 7.85
N ILE A 233 -6.41 -28.99 8.31
CA ILE A 233 -5.64 -28.04 7.50
C ILE A 233 -4.14 -28.31 7.64
N LEU A 234 -3.33 -27.49 6.97
CA LEU A 234 -1.91 -27.30 7.22
C LEU A 234 -1.71 -26.03 8.08
N SER A 235 -0.72 -26.03 8.98
CA SER A 235 -0.24 -24.83 9.68
C SER A 235 0.31 -23.81 8.68
N LEU A 236 0.48 -22.56 9.11
CA LEU A 236 1.24 -21.58 8.32
C LEU A 236 2.75 -21.86 8.47
N ASP A 237 3.53 -21.49 7.46
CA ASP A 237 4.99 -21.48 7.63
C ASP A 237 5.39 -20.35 8.60
N PRO A 238 6.21 -20.63 9.63
CA PRO A 238 6.57 -19.63 10.63
C PRO A 238 7.31 -18.41 10.04
N ARG A 239 8.06 -18.59 8.95
CA ARG A 239 8.73 -17.46 8.27
C ARG A 239 7.71 -16.56 7.60
N THR A 240 6.71 -17.15 6.94
CA THR A 240 5.60 -16.40 6.36
C THR A 240 4.80 -15.69 7.45
N ALA A 241 4.51 -16.34 8.57
CA ALA A 241 3.83 -15.71 9.70
C ALA A 241 4.58 -14.46 10.20
N SER A 242 5.90 -14.57 10.38
CA SER A 242 6.76 -13.44 10.75
C SER A 242 6.75 -12.31 9.69
N ASN A 243 6.82 -12.66 8.41
CA ASN A 243 6.74 -11.69 7.31
C ASN A 243 5.41 -10.93 7.32
N VAL A 244 4.30 -11.63 7.61
CA VAL A 244 2.96 -11.03 7.73
C VAL A 244 2.90 -10.07 8.89
N GLN A 245 3.34 -10.47 10.08
CA GLN A 245 3.29 -9.61 11.28
C GLN A 245 4.05 -8.30 11.07
N ARG A 246 5.31 -8.40 10.58
CA ARG A 246 6.15 -7.24 10.27
C ARG A 246 5.52 -6.35 9.18
N CYS A 247 5.01 -6.94 8.10
CA CYS A 247 4.40 -6.19 7.00
C CYS A 247 3.13 -5.46 7.44
N VAL A 248 2.26 -6.13 8.21
CA VAL A 248 1.05 -5.50 8.74
C VAL A 248 1.39 -4.35 9.68
N LYS A 249 2.41 -4.50 10.54
CA LYS A 249 2.87 -3.42 11.42
C LYS A 249 3.37 -2.23 10.61
N ALA A 250 4.24 -2.46 9.63
CA ALA A 250 4.76 -1.43 8.72
C ALA A 250 3.64 -0.69 7.98
N ILE A 251 2.65 -1.43 7.45
CA ILE A 251 1.49 -0.82 6.77
C ILE A 251 0.66 0.01 7.74
N CYS A 252 0.40 -0.48 8.96
CA CYS A 252 -0.34 0.26 9.98
C CYS A 252 0.37 1.56 10.35
N ASP A 253 1.70 1.53 10.55
CA ASP A 253 2.49 2.71 10.87
C ASP A 253 2.47 3.74 9.73
N VAL A 254 2.71 3.27 8.50
CA VAL A 254 2.71 4.13 7.32
C VAL A 254 1.32 4.73 7.10
N THR A 255 0.25 3.93 7.19
CA THR A 255 -1.13 4.37 6.88
C THR A 255 -1.88 5.01 8.05
N ASN A 256 -1.27 5.04 9.24
CA ASN A 256 -1.91 5.42 10.50
C ASN A 256 -3.21 4.63 10.81
N VAL A 257 -3.30 3.40 10.29
CA VAL A 257 -4.37 2.47 10.66
C VAL A 257 -4.01 1.86 12.01
N PRO A 258 -4.92 1.90 13.02
CA PRO A 258 -4.63 1.33 14.33
C PRO A 258 -4.14 -0.12 14.25
N TYR A 259 -3.00 -0.42 14.86
CA TYR A 259 -2.47 -1.80 14.94
C TYR A 259 -3.24 -2.60 16.00
N ARG A 260 -4.50 -2.89 15.71
CA ARG A 260 -5.43 -3.64 16.55
C ARG A 260 -6.18 -4.67 15.73
N PHE A 261 -6.59 -5.72 16.43
CA PHE A 261 -7.28 -6.87 15.87
C PHE A 261 -8.66 -7.01 16.53
N PRO A 262 -9.65 -7.65 15.90
CA PRO A 262 -10.95 -7.86 16.53
C PRO A 262 -10.84 -8.71 17.80
N ARG A 263 -11.18 -8.12 18.95
CA ARG A 263 -11.17 -8.78 20.26
C ARG A 263 -12.52 -8.64 20.98
N GLY A 264 -12.71 -9.49 21.99
CA GLY A 264 -13.89 -9.49 22.85
C GLY A 264 -15.11 -10.16 22.21
N SER A 265 -16.29 -9.98 22.80
CA SER A 265 -17.52 -10.67 22.39
C SER A 265 -18.09 -10.19 21.04
N ALA A 266 -17.79 -8.94 20.66
CA ALA A 266 -18.35 -8.30 19.47
C ALA A 266 -17.28 -7.82 18.46
N GLY A 267 -16.00 -8.09 18.69
CA GLY A 267 -14.90 -7.70 17.80
C GLY A 267 -14.46 -6.24 17.90
N PHE A 268 -15.11 -5.41 18.73
CA PHE A 268 -14.77 -4.00 18.93
C PHE A 268 -13.86 -3.74 20.14
N GLY A 269 -13.49 -4.79 20.89
CA GLY A 269 -12.57 -4.66 22.01
C GLY A 269 -11.13 -4.43 21.55
N ASP A 270 -10.32 -3.86 22.45
CA ASP A 270 -8.86 -3.80 22.32
C ASP A 270 -8.16 -4.93 23.08
N ALA A 271 -8.89 -5.61 23.96
CA ALA A 271 -8.42 -6.73 24.78
C ALA A 271 -9.48 -7.85 24.85
N GLY A 272 -9.06 -8.99 25.39
CA GLY A 272 -9.89 -10.18 25.55
C GLY A 272 -9.64 -11.23 24.45
N PRO A 273 -10.50 -12.27 24.37
CA PRO A 273 -10.30 -13.36 23.43
C PRO A 273 -10.36 -12.84 21.99
N VAL A 274 -9.67 -13.55 21.09
CA VAL A 274 -9.80 -13.35 19.65
C VAL A 274 -11.27 -13.51 19.24
N TRP A 275 -11.74 -12.61 18.38
CA TRP A 275 -13.07 -12.68 17.82
C TRP A 275 -13.03 -13.11 16.35
N HIS A 276 -13.69 -14.22 15.99
CA HIS A 276 -13.75 -14.75 14.61
C HIS A 276 -15.06 -14.45 13.87
N GLY A 277 -15.87 -13.54 14.41
CA GLY A 277 -17.19 -13.22 13.85
C GLY A 277 -17.13 -12.49 12.51
N THR A 278 -18.25 -11.91 12.09
CA THR A 278 -18.30 -11.07 10.89
C THR A 278 -18.95 -9.74 11.25
N PHE A 279 -18.27 -8.64 10.98
CA PHE A 279 -18.80 -7.31 11.23
C PHE A 279 -20.00 -7.04 10.32
N ALA A 280 -20.95 -6.24 10.81
CA ALA A 280 -21.97 -5.71 9.92
C ALA A 280 -21.32 -4.73 8.93
N LYS A 281 -21.75 -4.79 7.66
CA LYS A 281 -21.28 -3.88 6.61
C LYS A 281 -21.43 -2.40 6.99
N SER A 282 -22.50 -2.06 7.71
CA SER A 282 -22.76 -0.72 8.21
C SER A 282 -21.70 -0.24 9.21
N ASP A 283 -21.20 -1.13 10.09
CA ASP A 283 -20.25 -0.76 11.12
C ASP A 283 -18.86 -0.46 10.53
N LEU A 284 -18.40 -1.29 9.59
CA LEU A 284 -17.14 -1.04 8.88
C LEU A 284 -17.23 0.19 7.97
N LYS A 285 -18.37 0.41 7.30
CA LYS A 285 -18.56 1.64 6.51
C LYS A 285 -18.51 2.89 7.38
N ALA A 286 -19.18 2.86 8.54
CA ALA A 286 -19.21 3.94 9.50
C ALA A 286 -17.89 4.13 10.29
N GLY A 287 -16.89 3.27 10.08
CA GLY A 287 -15.59 3.37 10.78
C GLY A 287 -15.66 2.99 12.26
N LYS A 288 -16.68 2.25 12.69
CA LYS A 288 -16.80 1.80 14.10
C LYS A 288 -15.69 0.84 14.51
N PHE A 289 -15.10 0.14 13.54
CA PHE A 289 -13.87 -0.60 13.71
C PHE A 289 -12.86 -0.11 12.67
N MET A 290 -11.65 0.17 13.12
CA MET A 290 -10.48 0.48 12.31
C MET A 290 -9.34 -0.41 12.80
N GLY A 291 -8.56 -0.93 11.87
CA GLY A 291 -7.47 -1.86 12.19
C GLY A 291 -7.36 -3.02 11.22
N VAL A 292 -6.81 -4.13 11.69
CA VAL A 292 -6.47 -5.28 10.86
C VAL A 292 -7.59 -6.32 10.93
N VAL A 293 -8.09 -6.75 9.78
CA VAL A 293 -9.16 -7.75 9.68
C VAL A 293 -8.82 -8.83 8.66
N GLY A 294 -9.22 -10.08 8.91
CA GLY A 294 -9.26 -11.09 7.87
C GLY A 294 -10.50 -10.93 7.00
N HIS A 295 -10.49 -11.48 5.79
CA HIS A 295 -11.66 -11.48 4.90
C HIS A 295 -12.90 -12.15 5.53
N HIS A 296 -12.68 -13.12 6.42
CA HIS A 296 -13.71 -13.79 7.21
C HIS A 296 -14.45 -12.82 8.17
N HIS A 297 -13.80 -11.75 8.66
CA HIS A 297 -14.46 -10.68 9.42
C HIS A 297 -15.36 -9.79 8.55
N ILE A 298 -15.19 -9.82 7.22
CA ILE A 298 -15.96 -9.01 6.27
C ILE A 298 -17.14 -9.79 5.70
N SER A 299 -16.98 -11.11 5.51
CA SER A 299 -17.99 -11.96 4.87
C SER A 299 -18.20 -13.29 5.59
N LYS A 300 -19.47 -13.61 5.89
CA LYS A 300 -19.88 -14.91 6.45
C LYS A 300 -19.57 -16.09 5.52
N LYS A 301 -19.46 -15.85 4.22
CA LYS A 301 -19.19 -16.88 3.19
C LYS A 301 -17.70 -17.20 3.01
N LYS A 302 -16.83 -16.43 3.65
CA LYS A 302 -15.37 -16.54 3.50
C LYS A 302 -14.76 -17.11 4.76
N TRP A 303 -13.69 -17.86 4.64
CA TRP A 303 -12.97 -18.38 5.81
C TRP A 303 -11.49 -18.01 5.78
N ASP A 304 -11.03 -17.33 4.72
CA ASP A 304 -9.74 -16.68 4.67
C ASP A 304 -9.68 -15.52 5.68
N MET A 305 -8.78 -15.47 6.66
CA MET A 305 -7.88 -16.52 7.14
C MET A 305 -8.15 -16.96 8.58
N ALA A 306 -9.43 -17.22 8.88
CA ALA A 306 -9.91 -17.61 10.21
C ALA A 306 -9.05 -18.71 10.85
N CYS A 307 -8.58 -19.68 10.06
CA CYS A 307 -7.83 -20.81 10.57
C CYS A 307 -6.36 -20.54 10.95
N TRP A 308 -5.79 -19.41 10.54
CA TRP A 308 -4.44 -18.97 10.92
C TRP A 308 -4.46 -17.67 11.73
N TRP A 309 -5.64 -17.12 12.01
CA TRP A 309 -5.75 -15.82 12.65
C TRP A 309 -5.10 -15.80 14.04
N ASP A 310 -5.33 -16.84 14.84
CA ASP A 310 -4.76 -16.97 16.18
C ASP A 310 -3.25 -17.20 16.14
N GLU A 311 -2.78 -17.96 15.14
CA GLU A 311 -1.36 -18.23 14.92
C GLU A 311 -0.59 -16.93 14.61
N ILE A 312 -1.20 -16.01 13.85
CA ILE A 312 -0.55 -14.76 13.45
C ILE A 312 -0.79 -13.63 14.48
N PHE A 313 -1.99 -13.53 15.05
CA PHE A 313 -2.43 -12.36 15.82
C PHE A 313 -3.06 -12.69 17.18
N GLY A 314 -3.01 -13.95 17.62
CA GLY A 314 -3.71 -14.41 18.82
C GLY A 314 -3.03 -14.04 20.13
N THR A 315 -1.70 -13.95 20.16
CA THR A 315 -0.94 -13.62 21.38
C THR A 315 -0.91 -12.11 21.64
N ASP A 316 -1.05 -11.70 22.90
CA ASP A 316 -0.94 -10.29 23.33
C ASP A 316 0.49 -9.72 23.15
N SER A 317 1.46 -10.60 22.95
CA SER A 317 2.82 -10.27 22.56
C SER A 317 2.90 -10.15 21.03
N VAL A 318 2.56 -8.97 20.52
CA VAL A 318 2.98 -8.58 19.18
C VAL A 318 4.17 -7.65 19.37
N VAL A 319 5.30 -8.07 18.78
CA VAL A 319 6.65 -7.47 18.90
C VAL A 319 6.64 -5.98 18.61
#